data_AF-A0A5M4FER8-F1
#
_entry.id   AF-A0A5M4FER8-F1
#
_cell.length_a   1.000
_cell.length_b   1.000
_cell.length_c   1.000
_cell.angle_alpha   90.00
_cell.angle_beta   90.00
_cell.angle_gamma   90.00
#
_symmetry.space_group_name_H-M   'P 1'
#
loop_
_entity.id
_entity.type
_entity.pdbx_description
1 polymer ?
#
loop_
_entity_poly.entity_id
_entity_poly.type
_entity_poly.pdbx_seq_one_letter_code
_entity_poly.pdbx_strand_id
1 'polypeptide(L)' 'MTQGDVETYFDGSSWHSRFEGKTDPFHTSPTKEREVIAGHYEAKRLAVEHIIKDKDGRIVERNNYAPAPRNGPLDGS' A
#
# COMPACT_ATOMS: atom_id res chain seq x y z
N MET A 1 5.92 -16.35 -3.95
CA MET A 1 5.04 -15.34 -4.57
C MET A 1 5.37 -14.01 -3.92
N THR A 2 5.66 -12.96 -4.69
CA THR A 2 5.83 -11.61 -4.15
C THR A 2 4.51 -11.17 -3.52
N GLN A 3 4.54 -10.58 -2.32
CA GLN A 3 3.39 -9.87 -1.78
C GLN A 3 3.02 -8.75 -2.77
N GLY A 4 1.74 -8.60 -3.09
CA GLY A 4 1.25 -7.51 -3.94
C GLY A 4 1.36 -6.15 -3.23
N ASP A 5 0.93 -5.09 -3.90
CA ASP A 5 0.86 -3.75 -3.33
C ASP A 5 -0.03 -3.71 -2.07
N VAL A 6 0.13 -2.71 -1.23
CA VAL A 6 -0.70 -2.55 -0.03
C VAL A 6 -1.83 -1.59 -0.34
N GLU A 7 -3.06 -1.97 -0.01
CA GLU A 7 -4.21 -1.07 -0.08
C GLU A 7 -4.86 -0.83 1.28
N THR A 8 -5.17 0.44 1.56
CA THR A 8 -6.01 0.86 2.68
C THR A 8 -7.39 1.25 2.16
N TYR A 9 -8.44 0.64 2.68
CA TYR A 9 -9.81 0.82 2.21
C TYR A 9 -10.81 0.77 3.38
N PHE A 10 -12.03 1.25 3.14
CA PHE A 10 -13.15 1.15 4.07
C PHE A 10 -14.14 0.09 3.57
N ASP A 11 -14.60 -0.80 4.44
CA ASP A 11 -15.53 -1.87 4.06
C ASP A 11 -17.02 -1.52 4.25
N GLY A 12 -17.30 -0.33 4.79
CA GLY A 12 -18.63 0.11 5.21
C GLY A 12 -18.77 0.24 6.73
N SER A 13 -17.88 -0.38 7.50
CA SER A 13 -17.87 -0.40 8.96
C SER A 13 -16.54 0.06 9.56
N SER A 14 -15.43 -0.46 9.06
CA SER A 14 -14.08 -0.20 9.55
C SER A 14 -13.10 0.05 8.41
N TRP A 15 -11.96 0.63 8.76
CA TRP A 15 -10.84 0.76 7.86
C TRP A 15 -10.00 -0.52 7.94
N HIS A 16 -9.51 -0.97 6.79
CA HIS A 16 -8.70 -2.16 6.63
C HIS A 16 -7.47 -1.87 5.79
N SER A 17 -6.42 -2.64 6.02
CA SER A 17 -5.26 -2.71 5.14
C SER A 17 -5.00 -4.16 4.72
N ARG A 18 -4.81 -4.37 3.42
CA ARG A 18 -4.54 -5.70 2.85
C ARG A 18 -3.52 -5.64 1.71
N PHE A 19 -3.00 -6.80 1.33
CA PHE A 19 -2.23 -6.92 0.09
C PHE A 19 -3.17 -7.06 -1.09
N GLU A 20 -2.87 -6.41 -2.19
CA GLU A 20 -3.59 -6.54 -3.44
C GLU A 20 -3.60 -8.01 -3.87
N GLY A 21 -4.78 -8.49 -4.31
CA GLY A 21 -5.02 -9.88 -4.64
C GLY A 21 -5.22 -10.81 -3.44
N LYS A 22 -5.18 -10.30 -2.20
CA LYS A 22 -5.62 -11.02 -0.99
C LYS A 22 -7.01 -10.56 -0.57
N THR A 23 -7.81 -11.49 -0.09
CA THR A 23 -9.14 -11.18 0.46
C THR A 23 -9.02 -10.68 1.90
N ASP A 24 -8.15 -11.32 2.68
CA ASP A 24 -8.05 -11.08 4.12
C ASP A 24 -7.18 -9.85 4.43
N PRO A 25 -7.68 -8.90 5.23
CA PRO A 25 -6.88 -7.80 5.73
C PRO A 25 -5.89 -8.28 6.80
N PHE A 26 -4.69 -7.72 6.77
CA PHE A 26 -3.67 -8.00 7.80
C PHE A 26 -3.81 -7.05 9.01
N HIS A 27 -4.52 -5.93 8.84
CA HIS A 27 -4.80 -4.97 9.90
C HIS A 27 -6.19 -4.34 9.71
N THR A 28 -6.83 -3.99 10.82
CA THR A 28 -8.19 -3.40 10.83
C THR A 28 -8.34 -2.46 12.02
N SER A 29 -9.00 -1.32 11.79
CA SER A 29 -9.15 -0.25 12.77
C SER A 29 -10.39 0.60 12.50
N PRO A 30 -11.01 1.19 13.53
CA PRO A 30 -12.12 2.12 13.33
C PRO A 30 -11.68 3.45 12.69
N THR A 31 -10.40 3.80 12.66
CA THR A 31 -9.93 5.09 12.12
C THR A 31 -9.03 4.95 10.91
N LYS A 32 -9.17 5.90 9.98
CA LYS A 32 -8.37 5.95 8.74
C LYS A 32 -6.89 6.13 9.06
N GLU A 33 -6.55 7.01 10.01
CA GLU A 33 -5.14 7.31 10.29
C GLU A 33 -4.39 6.06 10.75
N ARG A 34 -5.02 5.21 11.56
CA ARG A 34 -4.40 3.96 12.04
C ARG A 34 -4.08 3.00 10.91
N GLU A 35 -5.01 2.83 9.97
CA GLU A 35 -4.77 1.98 8.80
C GLU A 35 -3.75 2.56 7.84
N VAL A 36 -3.78 3.88 7.61
CA VAL A 36 -2.77 4.52 6.76
C VAL A 36 -1.37 4.33 7.35
N ILE A 37 -1.20 4.45 8.67
CA ILE A 37 0.08 4.19 9.34
C ILE A 37 0.50 2.71 9.20
N ALA A 38 -0.43 1.77 9.43
CA ALA A 38 -0.14 0.34 9.31
C ALA A 38 0.22 -0.06 7.88
N GLY A 39 -0.55 0.40 6.89
CA GLY A 39 -0.31 0.16 5.48
C GLY A 39 1.01 0.79 5.01
N HIS A 40 1.30 2.02 5.45
CA HIS A 40 2.55 2.71 5.16
C HIS A 40 3.78 1.91 5.65
N TYR A 41 3.73 1.42 6.90
CA TYR A 41 4.81 0.63 7.48
C TYR A 41 5.07 -0.63 6.65
N GLU A 42 4.01 -1.36 6.31
CA GLU A 42 4.12 -2.62 5.59
C GLU A 42 4.56 -2.43 4.13
N ALA A 43 4.03 -1.41 3.45
CA ALA A 43 4.42 -1.07 2.09
C ALA A 43 5.89 -0.66 1.99
N LYS A 44 6.38 0.13 2.97
CA LYS A 44 7.81 0.45 3.08
C LYS A 44 8.67 -0.78 3.36
N ARG A 45 8.23 -1.66 4.25
CA ARG A 45 8.95 -2.88 4.61
C ARG A 45 9.16 -3.80 3.41
N LEU A 46 8.17 -3.85 2.52
CA LEU A 46 8.18 -4.69 1.33
C LEU A 46 8.66 -3.96 0.05
N ALA A 47 8.89 -2.65 0.14
CA ALA A 47 9.21 -1.78 -1.00
C ALA A 47 8.19 -1.92 -2.15
N VAL A 48 6.90 -1.81 -1.82
CA VAL A 48 5.76 -1.87 -2.77
C VAL A 48 4.97 -0.56 -2.75
N GLU A 49 3.97 -0.42 -3.63
CA GLU A 49 3.08 0.75 -3.59
C GLU A 49 2.09 0.64 -2.42
N HIS A 50 1.73 1.78 -1.85
CA HIS A 50 0.62 1.94 -0.91
C HIS A 50 -0.49 2.76 -1.55
N ILE A 51 -1.65 2.15 -1.73
CA ILE A 51 -2.83 2.75 -2.34
C ILE A 51 -3.85 3.04 -1.24
N ILE A 52 -4.23 4.31 -1.07
CA ILE A 52 -5.20 4.72 -0.07
C ILE A 52 -6.50 5.08 -0.78
N LYS A 53 -7.58 4.39 -0.42
CA LYS A 53 -8.93 4.64 -0.90
C LYS A 53 -9.75 5.43 0.13
N ASP A 54 -10.75 6.17 -0.32
CA ASP A 54 -11.77 6.75 0.56
C ASP A 54 -12.89 5.74 0.87
N LYS A 55 -13.95 6.23 1.53
CA LYS A 55 -15.13 5.43 1.88
C LYS A 55 -15.95 4.98 0.68
N ASP A 56 -15.86 5.70 -0.43
CA ASP A 56 -16.55 5.39 -1.67
C ASP A 56 -15.70 4.46 -2.57
N GLY A 57 -14.54 4.01 -2.07
CA GLY A 57 -13.60 3.14 -2.76
C GLY A 57 -12.72 3.86 -3.78
N ARG A 58 -12.80 5.19 -3.90
CA ARG A 58 -11.98 5.97 -4.83
C ARG A 58 -10.57 6.12 -4.28
N ILE A 59 -9.57 5.98 -5.14
CA ILE A 59 -8.17 6.21 -4.75
C ILE A 59 -7.99 7.71 -4.50
N VAL A 60 -7.58 8.07 -3.29
CA VAL A 60 -7.29 9.45 -2.90
C VAL A 60 -5.79 9.73 -2.82
N GLU A 61 -4.98 8.70 -2.62
CA GLU A 61 -3.53 8.84 -2.53
C GLU A 61 -2.82 7.55 -2.97
N ARG A 62 -1.64 7.70 -3.57
CA ARG A 62 -0.73 6.60 -3.92
C ARG A 62 0.67 6.97 -3.50
N ASN A 63 1.33 6.08 -2.77
CA ASN A 63 2.70 6.25 -2.33
C ASN A 63 3.55 5.07 -2.81
N ASN A 64 4.47 5.32 -3.72
CA ASN A 64 5.38 4.29 -4.22
C ASN A 64 6.65 4.22 -3.35
N TYR A 65 6.93 3.04 -2.77
CA TYR A 65 8.15 2.77 -2.01
C TYR A 65 9.12 1.83 -2.72
N ALA A 66 8.78 1.37 -3.92
CA ALA A 66 9.70 0.57 -4.72
C ALA A 66 10.93 1.42 -5.05
N PRO A 67 12.14 0.84 -4.95
CA PRO A 67 13.33 1.53 -5.40
C PRO A 67 13.15 1.88 -6.88
N ALA A 68 13.49 3.12 -7.23
CA ALA A 68 13.48 3.55 -8.63
C ALA A 68 14.27 2.52 -9.45
N PRO A 69 13.81 2.17 -10.67
CA PRO A 69 14.57 1.29 -11.54
C PRO A 69 15.97 1.90 -11.66
N ARG A 70 16.99 1.13 -11.25
CA ARG A 70 18.38 1.52 -11.48
C ARG A 70 18.59 1.55 -12.98
N ASN A 71 18.36 2.71 -13.59
CA ASN A 71 18.82 2.97 -14.93
C ASN A 71 20.35 2.93 -14.90
N GLY A 72 20.91 1.78 -15.26
CA GLY A 72 22.18 1.72 -15.99
C GLY A 72 21.86 1.72 -17.49
N PRO A 73 22.74 2.25 -18.33
CA PRO A 73 24.09 1.69 -18.40
C PRO A 73 25.08 2.52 -17.61
N LEU A 74 26.00 1.82 -16.95
CA LEU A 74 27.37 2.29 -16.86
C LEU A 74 27.89 2.35 -18.31
N ASP A 75 27.63 3.44 -19.03
CA ASP A 75 28.67 3.94 -19.92
C ASP A 75 29.66 4.70 -19.02
N GLY A 76 30.97 4.61 -19.15
CA GLY A 76 31.77 4.11 -20.25
C GLY A 76 32.63 5.24 -20.80
N SER A 77 33.52 5.83 -19.98
CA SER A 77 34.79 6.48 -20.35
C SER A 77 35.53 6.99 -19.11
#